data_AF-A0A914RSS9-F1
#
_entry.id   AF-A0A914RSS9-F1
#
_cell.length_a   1.000
_cell.length_b   1.000
_cell.length_c   1.000
_cell.angle_alpha   90.00
_cell.angle_beta   90.00
_cell.angle_gamma   90.00
#
_symmetry.space_group_name_H-M   'P 1'
#
loop_
_entity.id
_entity.type
_entity.pdbx_description
1 polymer ?
#
loop_
_entity_poly.entity_id
_entity_poly.type
_entity_poly.pdbx_seq_one_letter_code
_entity_poly.pdbx_strand_id
1 'polypeptide(L)' 'MLYLTRRLTITDISKQSFYIGAIDKHTQRSIASARIDIYVDETQHEPPKFEASRYFTSRSIVVPHASVLRVTAR' A
#
# COMPACT_ATOMS: atom_id res chain seq x y z
N MET A 1 20.15 14.28 5.23
CA MET A 1 18.68 14.19 5.35
C MET A 1 18.24 13.02 4.49
N LEU A 2 17.45 12.08 5.03
CA LEU A 2 16.90 10.96 4.27
C LEU A 2 15.55 11.41 3.69
N TYR A 3 15.36 11.27 2.38
CA TYR A 3 14.12 11.64 1.70
C TYR A 3 13.92 10.78 0.45
N LEU A 4 12.68 10.69 0.00
CA LEU A 4 12.35 9.99 -1.24
C LEU A 4 12.72 10.84 -2.44
N THR A 5 13.47 10.27 -3.38
CA THR A 5 13.86 10.95 -4.63
C THR A 5 12.89 10.69 -5.77
N ARG A 6 12.05 9.64 -5.65
CA ARG A 6 10.99 9.29 -6.60
C ARG A 6 9.82 8.65 -5.86
N ARG A 7 8.67 8.58 -6.54
CA ARG A 7 7.51 7.82 -6.07
C ARG A 7 7.83 6.33 -6.05
N LEU A 8 7.45 5.65 -4.97
CA LEU A 8 7.53 4.20 -4.85
C LEU A 8 6.37 3.54 -5.58
N THR A 9 6.64 2.47 -6.33
CA THR A 9 5.66 1.67 -7.07
C THR A 9 5.60 0.25 -6.52
N ILE A 10 4.51 -0.47 -6.81
CA ILE A 10 4.30 -1.87 -6.40
C ILE A 10 5.44 -2.80 -6.88
N THR A 11 6.11 -2.44 -7.98
CA THR A 11 7.28 -3.18 -8.49
C THR A 11 8.56 -2.94 -7.69
N ASP A 12 8.59 -1.95 -6.80
CA ASP A 12 9.76 -1.68 -5.97
C ASP A 12 9.88 -2.73 -4.86
N ILE A 13 11.12 -3.05 -4.50
CA ILE A 13 11.41 -4.08 -3.50
C ILE A 13 10.79 -3.66 -2.16
N SER A 14 9.97 -4.54 -1.58
CA SER A 14 9.26 -4.35 -0.30
C SER A 14 10.19 -4.07 0.88
N LYS A 15 11.46 -4.45 0.78
CA LYS A 15 12.51 -4.13 1.74
C LYS A 15 13.75 -3.59 1.04
N GLN A 16 14.22 -2.44 1.49
CA GLN A 16 15.48 -1.86 1.05
C GLN A 16 16.40 -1.64 2.25
N SER A 17 17.66 -2.05 2.12
CA SER A 17 18.66 -1.91 3.19
C SER A 17 19.80 -1.02 2.72
N PHE A 18 20.13 0.00 3.50
CA PHE A 18 21.22 0.93 3.22
C PHE A 18 22.13 1.08 4.43
N TYR A 19 23.37 1.49 4.20
CA TYR A 19 24.29 1.88 5.25
C TYR A 19 24.52 3.38 5.19
N ILE A 20 24.42 4.03 6.35
CA ILE A 20 24.83 5.42 6.53
C ILE A 20 26.12 5.46 7.35
N GLY A 21 26.97 6.43 7.04
CA GLY A 21 28.22 6.67 7.76
C GLY A 21 28.34 8.12 8.19
N ALA A 22 28.98 8.33 9.34
CA ALA A 22 29.39 9.65 9.82
C ALA A 22 30.91 9.76 9.70
N ILE A 23 31.39 10.83 9.08
CA ILE A 23 32.81 11.10 8.85
C ILE A 23 33.16 12.44 9.48
N ASP A 24 34.27 12.49 10.20
CA ASP A 24 34.84 13.74 10.69
C ASP A 24 35.39 14.57 9.52
N LYS A 25 34.88 15.79 9.35
CA LYS A 25 35.21 16.63 8.19
C LYS A 25 36.69 17.00 8.12
N HIS A 26 37.35 17.17 9.26
CA HIS A 26 38.73 17.67 9.33
C HIS A 26 39.75 16.55 9.14
N THR A 27 39.51 15.41 9.76
CA THR A 27 40.43 14.26 9.76
C THR A 27 40.06 13.21 8.72
N GLN A 28 38.88 13.33 8.09
CA GLN A 28 38.30 12.34 7.15
C GLN A 28 38.16 10.95 7.77
N ARG A 29 38.19 10.84 9.10
CA ARG A 29 38.04 9.56 9.80
C ARG A 29 36.57 9.20 9.92
N SER A 30 36.26 7.93 9.66
CA SER A 30 34.94 7.37 9.95
C SER A 30 34.72 7.34 11.46
N ILE A 31 33.62 7.95 11.92
CA ILE A 31 33.22 8.03 13.32
C ILE A 31 32.28 6.88 13.68
N ALA A 32 31.31 6.62 12.80
CA ALA A 32 30.28 5.62 13.02
C ALA A 32 29.63 5.19 11.71
N SER A 33 29.02 4.01 11.71
CA SER A 33 28.12 3.56 10.65
C SER A 33 26.88 2.91 11.25
N ALA A 34 25.77 2.95 10.51
CA ALA A 34 24.53 2.33 10.90
C ALA A 34 23.82 1.74 9.67
N ARG A 35 23.12 0.62 9.88
CA ARG A 35 22.23 0.01 8.88
C ARG A 35 20.83 0.59 9.05
N ILE A 36 20.21 0.96 7.94
CA ILE A 36 18.82 1.37 7.84
C ILE A 36 18.08 0.35 6.98
N ASP A 37 17.03 -0.23 7.54
CA ASP A 37 16.10 -1.09 6.82
C ASP A 37 14.79 -0.32 6.62
N ILE A 38 14.41 -0.11 5.36
CA ILE A 38 13.18 0.55 4.94
C ILE A 38 12.23 -0.54 4.43
N TYR A 39 11.05 -0.59 5.02
CA TYR A 39 9.95 -1.46 4.60
C TYR A 39 8.93 -0.61 3.86
N VAL A 40 8.63 -1.01 2.62
CA VAL A 40 7.62 -0.37 1.78
C VAL A 40 6.37 -1.22 1.85
N ASP A 41 5.31 -0.66 2.41
CA ASP A 41 4.03 -1.35 2.51
C ASP A 41 3.11 -0.95 1.35
N GLU A 42 2.40 -1.94 0.82
CA GLU A 42 1.36 -1.70 -0.17
C GLU A 42 0.11 -1.22 0.55
N THR A 43 -0.09 0.09 0.53
CA THR A 43 -1.38 0.66 0.90
C THR A 43 -2.36 0.38 -0.24
N GLN A 44 -3.27 -0.58 -0.03
CA GLN A 44 -4.36 -0.86 -0.96
C GLN A 44 -5.20 0.40 -1.13
N HIS A 45 -4.93 1.13 -2.20
CA HIS A 45 -5.65 2.33 -2.59
C HIS A 45 -6.72 2.06 -3.63
N GLU A 46 -6.95 0.80 -4.00
CA GLU A 46 -8.06 0.50 -4.90
C GLU A 46 -9.39 0.62 -4.14
N PRO A 47 -10.31 1.48 -4.59
CA PRO A 47 -11.65 1.49 -4.03
C PRO A 47 -12.31 0.12 -4.29
N PRO A 48 -13.17 -0.36 -3.38
CA PRO A 48 -13.83 -1.65 -3.57
C PRO A 48 -14.65 -1.61 -4.85
N LYS A 49 -14.43 -2.60 -5.73
CA LYS A 49 -15.14 -2.75 -6.99
C LYS A 49 -16.23 -3.78 -6.82
N PHE A 50 -17.46 -3.40 -7.20
CA PHE A 50 -18.56 -4.36 -7.29
C PHE A 50 -18.22 -5.47 -8.30
N GLU A 51 -18.59 -6.71 -7.98
CA GLU A 51 -18.31 -7.86 -8.86
C GLU A 51 -19.01 -7.77 -10.23
N ALA A 52 -20.08 -6.98 -10.34
CA ALA A 52 -20.77 -6.69 -11.60
C ALA A 52 -21.04 -5.18 -11.79
N SER A 53 -21.04 -4.73 -13.04
CA SER A 53 -21.36 -3.34 -13.40
C SER A 53 -22.83 -3.01 -13.23
N ARG A 54 -23.71 -4.03 -13.28
CA ARG A 54 -25.15 -3.90 -13.09
C ARG A 54 -25.69 -5.17 -12.43
N TYR A 55 -26.67 -5.01 -11.56
CA TYR A 55 -27.37 -6.13 -10.94
C TYR A 55 -28.87 -6.02 -11.22
N PHE A 56 -29.45 -7.11 -11.71
CA PHE A 56 -30.88 -7.21 -12.01
C PHE A 56 -31.45 -8.44 -11.33
N THR A 57 -32.63 -8.30 -10.76
CA THR A 57 -33.42 -9.42 -10.23
C THR A 57 -34.90 -9.08 -10.40
N SER A 58 -35.73 -10.10 -10.53
CA SER A 58 -37.18 -9.93 -10.64
C SER A 58 -37.89 -10.86 -9.65
N ARG A 59 -38.96 -10.36 -9.04
CA ARG A 59 -39.83 -11.14 -8.17
C ARG A 59 -41.29 -10.80 -8.47
N SER A 60 -42.12 -11.83 -8.51
CA SER A 60 -43.56 -11.70 -8.77
C SER A 60 -44.35 -11.18 -7.56
N ILE A 61 -43.87 -11.44 -6.33
CA ILE A 61 -44.50 -11.01 -5.07
C ILE A 61 -43.39 -10.60 -4.09
N VAL A 62 -43.57 -9.46 -3.40
CA VAL A 62 -42.64 -8.94 -2.40
C VAL A 62 -43.37 -8.82 -1.06
N VAL A 63 -42.91 -9.55 -0.06
CA VAL A 63 -43.39 -9.44 1.33
C VAL A 63 -42.53 -8.42 2.10
N PRO A 64 -43.07 -7.74 3.13
CA PRO A 64 -42.30 -6.79 3.93
C PRO A 64 -41.01 -7.40 4.48
N HIS A 65 -39.91 -6.65 4.41
CA HIS A 65 -38.56 -7.04 4.88
C HIS A 65 -37.91 -8.22 4.14
N ALA A 66 -38.43 -8.67 3.00
CA ALA A 66 -37.77 -9.68 2.19
C ALA A 66 -36.46 -9.19 1.58
N SER A 67 -35.39 -9.96 1.72
CA SER A 67 -34.15 -9.73 0.98
C SER A 67 -34.39 -9.94 -0.52
N VAL A 68 -33.96 -8.97 -1.33
CA VAL A 68 -34.19 -8.96 -2.78
C VAL A 68 -32.94 -9.38 -3.55
N LEU A 69 -31.77 -8.88 -3.11
CA LEU A 69 -30.49 -9.17 -3.72
C LEU A 69 -29.38 -8.94 -2.69
N ARG A 70 -28.34 -9.77 -2.73
CA ARG A 70 -27.07 -9.55 -2.03
C ARG A 70 -25.98 -9.35 -3.08
N VAL A 71 -25.18 -8.31 -2.91
CA VAL A 71 -24.04 -7.99 -3.79
C VAL A 71 -22.76 -7.94 -3.00
N THR A 72 -21.65 -8.12 -3.69
CA THR A 72 -20.30 -8.15 -3.11
C THR A 72 -19.42 -7.13 -3.85
N ALA A 73 -18.53 -6.48 -3.10
CA ALA A 73 -17.44 -5.67 -3.62
C ALA A 73 -16.13 -6.10 -2.96
N ARG A 74 -15.02 -5.98 -3.68
CA ARG A 74 -13.66 -6.30 -3.21
C ARG A 74 -12.70 -5.19 -3.54
#